data_AF-A0A401PXB0-F1
#
_entry.id   AF-A0A401PXB0-F1
#
_cell.length_a   1.000
_cell.length_b   1.000
_cell.length_c   1.000
_cell.angle_alpha   90.00
_cell.angle_beta   90.00
_cell.angle_gamma   90.00
#
_symmetry.space_group_name_H-M   'P 1'
#
loop_
_entity.id
_entity.type
_entity.pdbx_description
1 polymer ?
#
loop_
_entity_poly.entity_id
_entity_poly.type
_entity_poly.pdbx_seq_one_letter_code
_entity_poly.pdbx_strand_id
1 'polypeptide(L)'
;MELREVNHCTVLSQSQRKQEKHVRHKQQKMENKGEEIAIVGIGCNFPGGEGIDNFWKVLHEGRNCVVDIPPDRFDTKFWHDTDDNKVGKMITKRACLIEG
;
A
#
# COMPACT_ATOMS: atom_id res chain seq x y z
N MET A 1 -25.40 -1.12 -67.08
CA MET A 1 -24.38 -1.95 -66.41
C MET A 1 -23.07 -1.25 -66.72
N GLU A 2 -22.40 -0.51 -65.85
CA GLU A 2 -22.31 -0.51 -64.40
C GLU A 2 -21.59 0.77 -63.96
N LEU A 3 -22.08 1.35 -62.86
CA LEU A 3 -21.47 2.29 -61.91
C LEU A 3 -20.87 3.64 -62.39
N ARG A 4 -21.62 4.68 -62.02
CA ARG A 4 -21.23 6.09 -61.88
C ARG A 4 -20.16 6.23 -60.79
N GLU A 5 -19.04 6.87 -61.11
CA GLU A 5 -18.14 7.47 -60.13
C GLU A 5 -18.86 8.66 -59.46
N VAL A 6 -19.39 8.43 -58.26
CA VAL A 6 -19.81 9.51 -57.37
C VAL A 6 -18.55 10.15 -56.78
N ASN A 7 -18.15 11.28 -57.38
CA ASN A 7 -17.29 12.28 -56.76
C ASN A 7 -18.00 12.84 -55.51
N HIS A 8 -17.89 12.11 -54.40
CA HIS A 8 -18.50 12.49 -53.14
C HIS A 8 -17.48 13.25 -52.27
N CYS A 9 -17.63 14.57 -52.30
CA CYS A 9 -17.39 15.45 -51.15
C CYS A 9 -15.93 15.59 -50.66
N THR A 10 -15.11 16.33 -51.40
CA THR A 10 -13.97 17.05 -50.80
C THR A 10 -14.51 18.28 -50.07
N VAL A 11 -14.95 18.13 -48.83
CA VAL A 11 -14.86 19.15 -47.78
C VAL A 11 -15.18 18.48 -46.44
N LEU A 12 -14.18 17.79 -45.87
CA LEU A 12 -14.12 17.68 -44.41
C LEU A 12 -14.01 19.11 -43.88
N SER A 13 -15.14 19.59 -43.38
CA SER A 13 -15.34 20.93 -42.84
C SER A 13 -14.23 21.29 -41.87
N GLN A 14 -13.83 22.57 -41.86
CA GLN A 14 -12.93 23.08 -40.83
C GLN A 14 -13.47 22.85 -39.40
N SER A 15 -14.77 22.54 -39.25
CA SER A 15 -15.39 22.17 -37.97
C SER A 15 -14.94 20.80 -37.44
N GLN A 16 -14.62 19.81 -38.29
CA GLN A 16 -14.15 18.50 -37.84
C GLN A 16 -12.65 18.48 -37.49
N ARG A 17 -11.82 19.26 -38.19
CA ARG A 17 -10.39 19.45 -37.83
C ARG A 17 -10.18 20.15 -36.48
N LYS A 18 -11.14 20.98 -36.04
CA LYS A 18 -11.03 21.73 -34.78
C LYS A 18 -11.39 20.86 -33.56
N GLN A 19 -12.21 19.83 -33.74
CA GLN A 19 -12.61 18.90 -32.68
C GLN A 19 -11.55 17.83 -32.39
N GLU A 20 -10.85 17.31 -33.41
CA GLU A 20 -9.74 16.35 -33.20
C GLU A 20 -8.57 16.97 -32.41
N LYS A 21 -8.30 18.27 -32.60
CA LYS A 21 -7.24 18.98 -31.88
C LYS A 21 -7.52 19.09 -30.39
N HIS A 22 -8.78 19.27 -30.00
CA HIS A 22 -9.17 19.40 -28.59
C HIS A 22 -9.13 18.05 -27.84
N VAL A 23 -9.47 16.95 -28.53
CA VAL A 23 -9.35 15.59 -27.98
C VAL A 23 -7.87 15.19 -27.85
N ARG A 24 -7.04 15.45 -28.88
CA ARG A 24 -5.59 15.21 -28.82
C ARG A 24 -4.86 16.05 -27.76
N HIS A 25 -5.26 17.32 -27.56
CA HIS A 25 -4.69 18.17 -26.50
C HIS A 25 -5.09 17.72 -25.08
N LYS A 26 -6.28 17.13 -24.91
CA LYS A 26 -6.68 16.55 -23.61
C LYS A 26 -6.03 15.20 -23.32
N GLN A 27 -5.69 14.43 -24.36
CA GLN A 27 -4.98 13.16 -24.19
C GLN A 27 -3.49 13.29 -23.87
N GLN A 28 -2.89 14.48 -24.02
CA GLN A 28 -1.44 14.68 -23.92
C GLN A 28 -0.90 14.94 -22.51
N LYS A 29 -1.71 14.88 -21.45
CA LYS A 29 -1.24 15.19 -20.09
C LYS A 29 -1.66 14.16 -19.05
N MET A 30 -1.36 12.90 -19.31
CA MET A 30 -1.09 11.87 -18.29
C MET A 30 -0.15 10.83 -18.91
N GLU A 31 0.99 11.27 -19.45
CA GLU A 31 2.13 10.36 -19.58
C GLU A 31 2.67 10.21 -18.16
N ASN A 32 2.23 9.18 -17.44
CA ASN A 32 2.84 8.80 -16.18
C ASN A 32 4.23 8.24 -16.50
N LYS A 33 5.17 9.12 -16.85
CA LYS A 33 6.59 8.86 -16.63
C LYS A 33 6.68 8.69 -15.14
N GLY A 34 6.56 7.45 -14.66
CA GLY A 34 6.52 7.13 -13.24
C GLY A 34 7.58 7.93 -12.53
N GLU A 35 7.17 8.98 -11.82
CA GLU A 35 8.09 9.86 -11.14
C GLU A 35 8.79 9.00 -10.09
N GLU A 36 10.10 8.82 -10.26
CA GLU A 36 10.89 7.98 -9.36
C GLU A 36 10.96 8.67 -8.00
N ILE A 37 10.39 8.01 -7.00
CA ILE A 37 10.41 8.50 -5.61
C ILE A 37 11.58 7.83 -4.89
N ALA A 38 12.56 8.62 -4.47
CA ALA A 38 13.67 8.15 -3.66
C ALA A 38 13.29 8.08 -2.18
N ILE A 39 13.62 6.97 -1.52
CA ILE A 39 13.60 6.85 -0.06
C ILE A 39 14.97 7.31 0.44
N VAL A 40 15.02 8.51 1.02
CA VAL A 40 16.28 9.13 1.50
C VAL A 40 16.58 8.86 2.98
N GLY A 41 15.67 8.20 3.69
CA GLY A 41 15.86 7.87 5.10
C GLY A 41 14.81 6.91 5.63
N ILE A 42 15.19 6.14 6.65
CA ILE A 42 14.33 5.20 7.37
C ILE A 42 14.62 5.26 8.87
N GLY A 43 13.61 5.02 9.68
CA GLY A 43 13.72 4.88 11.13
C GLY A 43 12.64 3.94 11.64
N CYS A 44 13.00 3.08 12.59
CA CYS A 44 12.08 2.10 13.14
C CYS A 44 12.41 1.74 14.58
N ASN A 45 11.39 1.39 15.34
CA ASN A 45 11.52 0.70 16.61
C ASN A 45 10.62 -0.54 16.57
N PHE A 46 11.21 -1.71 16.78
CA PHE A 46 10.52 -2.99 16.69
C PHE A 46 10.89 -3.87 17.88
N PRO A 47 10.05 -4.88 18.19
CA PRO A 47 10.39 -5.91 19.16
C PRO A 47 11.73 -6.57 18.81
N GLY A 48 12.60 -6.73 19.82
CA GLY A 48 13.96 -7.26 19.63
C GLY A 48 15.07 -6.19 19.56
N GLY A 49 14.72 -4.91 19.69
CA GLY A 49 15.65 -3.81 19.95
C GLY A 49 15.36 -2.56 19.11
N GLU A 50 15.80 -1.40 19.59
CA GLU A 50 15.56 -0.13 18.92
C GLU A 50 16.49 0.07 17.71
N GLY A 51 15.97 0.76 16.68
CA GLY A 51 16.76 1.19 15.55
C GLY A 51 16.93 0.15 14.43
N ILE A 52 17.52 0.63 13.33
CA ILE A 52 17.64 -0.15 12.09
C ILE A 52 18.60 -1.34 12.22
N ASP A 53 19.67 -1.19 13.01
CA ASP A 53 20.68 -2.22 13.20
C ASP A 53 20.09 -3.44 13.92
N ASN A 54 19.29 -3.20 14.97
CA ASN A 54 18.61 -4.28 15.69
C ASN A 54 17.53 -4.94 14.84
N PHE A 55 16.76 -4.15 14.09
CA PHE A 55 15.80 -4.68 13.12
C PHE A 55 16.46 -5.66 12.14
N TRP A 56 17.58 -5.25 11.53
CA TRP A 56 18.29 -6.11 10.58
C TRP A 56 18.85 -7.36 11.25
N LYS A 57 19.41 -7.23 12.45
CA LYS A 57 19.91 -8.37 13.24
C LYS A 57 18.80 -9.39 13.53
N VAL A 58 17.62 -8.95 13.97
CA VAL A 58 16.47 -9.83 14.22
C VAL A 58 16.10 -10.64 12.98
N LEU A 59 16.02 -9.99 11.81
CA LEU A 59 15.67 -10.65 10.56
C LEU A 59 16.76 -11.62 10.10
N HIS A 60 18.02 -11.19 10.13
CA HIS A 60 19.16 -12.00 9.71
C HIS A 60 19.30 -13.26 10.58
N GLU A 61 19.08 -13.14 11.89
CA GLU A 61 19.14 -14.27 12.83
C GLU A 61 17.84 -15.10 12.85
N GLY A 62 16.77 -14.66 12.17
CA GLY A 62 15.47 -15.34 12.19
C GLY A 62 14.82 -15.39 13.58
N ARG A 63 15.07 -14.39 14.42
CA ARG A 63 14.63 -14.41 15.83
C ARG A 63 13.13 -14.22 15.98
N ASN A 64 12.51 -15.07 16.79
CA ASN A 64 11.15 -14.86 17.26
C ASN A 64 11.13 -13.95 18.49
N CYS A 65 10.59 -12.74 18.34
CA CYS A 65 10.52 -11.74 19.41
C CYS A 65 9.20 -11.79 20.23
N VAL A 66 8.39 -12.84 20.08
CA VAL A 66 7.13 -12.99 20.81
C VAL A 66 7.40 -13.37 22.27
N VAL A 67 7.01 -12.49 23.18
CA VAL A 67 7.13 -12.64 24.63
C VAL A 67 5.77 -12.80 25.30
N ASP A 68 5.75 -13.19 26.58
CA ASP A 68 4.55 -13.02 27.41
C ASP A 68 4.33 -11.53 27.67
N ILE A 69 3.08 -11.08 27.68
CA ILE A 69 2.77 -9.66 27.91
C ILE A 69 3.17 -9.29 29.34
N PRO A 70 4.04 -8.27 29.53
CA PRO A 70 4.50 -7.85 30.84
C PRO A 70 3.37 -7.34 31.75
N PRO A 71 3.43 -7.61 33.07
CA PRO A 71 2.37 -7.26 34.02
C PRO A 71 2.22 -5.75 34.25
N ASP A 72 3.26 -4.97 33.97
CA ASP A 72 3.24 -3.50 33.99
C ASP A 72 2.38 -2.90 32.87
N ARG A 73 2.13 -3.65 31.78
CA ARG A 73 1.18 -3.23 30.73
C ARG A 73 -0.26 -3.45 31.19
N PHE A 74 -0.58 -4.66 31.64
CA PHE A 74 -1.85 -5.03 32.28
C PHE A 74 -1.78 -6.44 32.89
N ASP A 75 -2.71 -6.75 33.80
CA ASP A 75 -2.80 -8.08 34.41
C ASP A 75 -3.38 -9.12 33.43
N THR A 76 -2.49 -9.82 32.74
CA THR A 76 -2.86 -10.93 31.84
C THR A 76 -3.56 -12.07 32.56
N LYS A 77 -3.27 -12.33 33.83
CA LYS A 77 -3.91 -13.44 34.58
C LYS A 77 -5.38 -13.16 34.82
N PHE A 78 -5.73 -11.89 35.04
CA PHE A 78 -7.11 -11.49 35.20
C PHE A 78 -7.89 -11.63 33.89
N TRP A 79 -7.32 -11.23 32.75
CA TRP A 79 -8.04 -11.21 31.47
C TRP A 79 -8.00 -12.51 30.67
N HIS A 80 -7.03 -13.38 30.91
CA HIS A 80 -6.83 -14.59 30.13
C HIS A 80 -7.70 -15.77 30.59
N ASP A 81 -8.33 -16.47 29.64
CA ASP A 81 -8.96 -17.78 29.85
C ASP A 81 -8.75 -18.67 28.62
N THR A 82 -8.63 -19.98 28.81
CA THR A 82 -8.44 -20.94 27.72
C THR A 82 -9.75 -21.31 27.01
N ASP A 83 -10.90 -20.99 27.59
CA ASP A 83 -12.21 -21.14 26.96
C ASP A 83 -12.53 -19.93 26.07
N ASP A 84 -12.54 -20.16 24.75
CA ASP A 84 -12.80 -19.15 23.73
C ASP A 84 -14.24 -18.60 23.77
N ASN A 85 -15.18 -19.31 24.40
CA ASN A 85 -16.57 -18.86 24.52
C ASN A 85 -16.83 -18.03 25.79
N LYS A 86 -15.82 -17.86 26.65
CA LYS A 86 -16.01 -17.14 27.90
C LYS A 86 -16.04 -15.63 27.68
N VAL A 87 -17.22 -15.06 27.86
CA VAL A 87 -17.45 -13.62 27.69
C VAL A 87 -16.53 -12.79 28.59
N GLY A 88 -15.91 -11.77 28.01
CA GLY A 88 -15.05 -10.83 28.73
C GLY A 88 -13.65 -11.36 29.06
N LYS A 89 -13.22 -12.47 28.44
CA LYS A 89 -11.86 -13.01 28.54
C LYS A 89 -11.18 -13.03 27.17
N MET A 90 -9.85 -13.12 27.18
CA MET A 90 -9.02 -13.28 26.00
C MET A 90 -8.28 -14.62 26.04
N ILE A 91 -8.10 -15.26 24.88
CA ILE A 91 -7.29 -16.49 24.77
C ILE A 91 -5.80 -16.22 24.56
N THR A 92 -5.45 -14.99 24.17
CA THR A 92 -4.07 -14.59 23.84
C THR A 92 -3.41 -13.92 25.02
N LYS A 93 -2.21 -14.37 25.38
CA LYS A 93 -1.37 -13.77 26.45
C LYS A 93 0.04 -13.38 26.01
N ARG A 94 0.34 -13.58 24.72
CA ARG A 94 1.67 -13.39 24.13
C ARG A 94 1.60 -12.36 23.02
N ALA A 95 2.62 -11.52 22.91
CA ALA A 95 2.70 -10.47 21.92
C ALA A 95 4.16 -10.11 21.59
N CYS A 96 4.33 -9.39 20.49
CA CYS A 96 5.55 -8.74 20.08
C CYS A 96 5.43 -7.26 20.47
N LEU A 97 6.19 -6.82 21.47
CA LEU A 97 6.03 -5.51 22.09
C LEU A 97 7.32 -4.69 21.96
N ILE A 98 7.19 -3.37 21.81
CA ILE A 98 8.31 -2.44 21.95
C ILE A 98 8.54 -2.16 23.43
N GLU A 99 9.80 -1.92 23.77
CA GLU A 99 10.20 -1.41 25.08
C GLU A 99 9.86 0.09 25.16
N GLY A 100 9.51 0.58 26.35
CA GLY A 100 9.19 2.00 26.58
C GLY A 100 9.01 2.33 28.05
#